data_AF-A0A316TAF6-F1
#
_entry.id   AF-A0A316TAF6-F1
#
_cell.length_a   1.000
_cell.length_b   1.000
_cell.length_c   1.000
_cell.angle_alpha   90.00
_cell.angle_beta   90.00
_cell.angle_gamma   90.00
#
_symmetry.space_group_name_H-M   'P 1'
#
loop_
_entity.id
_entity.type
_entity.pdbx_description
1 polymer ?
#
loop_
_entity_poly.entity_id
_entity_poly.type
_entity_poly.pdbx_seq_one_letter_code
_entity_poly.pdbx_strand_id
1 'polypeptide(L)'
;MIILYDTNNQPMYPLEVDPDSYVITHKASGLDLLSFDLPVNHEHLPHLGEEIRVEAEGNLYVIKSLDDSGDGVSVDCELDLDAWKTEIRKAFTTESGEGDTKTDTPITLAQVLEQITPTGWSCSTSGLNSSQTASFKLENVTNYDILSKAMKEYDDVGYRFDTKVTAGGKDKTLSVFSTNNKEPSAVYVTDELNLES
;
A
#
# COMPACT_ATOMS: atom_id res chain seq x y z
N MET A 1 6.28 -7.95 16.88
CA MET A 1 5.67 -9.30 16.76
C MET A 1 4.94 -9.34 15.44
N ILE A 2 5.19 -10.36 14.63
CA ILE A 2 4.53 -10.57 13.33
C ILE A 2 3.55 -11.74 13.49
N ILE A 3 2.45 -11.76 12.74
CA ILE A 3 1.54 -12.92 12.69
C ILE A 3 1.51 -13.47 11.28
N LEU A 4 1.92 -14.72 11.10
CA LEU A 4 1.85 -15.46 9.85
C LEU A 4 0.45 -16.04 9.65
N TYR A 5 -0.06 -15.90 8.43
CA TYR A 5 -1.35 -16.46 8.03
C TYR A 5 -1.16 -17.82 7.38
N ASP A 6 -2.16 -18.68 7.49
CA ASP A 6 -2.19 -19.94 6.77
C ASP A 6 -2.64 -19.75 5.30
N THR A 7 -2.62 -20.84 4.52
CA THR A 7 -3.10 -20.86 3.14
C THR A 7 -4.59 -20.55 2.99
N ASN A 8 -5.37 -20.58 4.08
CA ASN A 8 -6.79 -20.21 4.13
C ASN A 8 -6.99 -18.76 4.62
N ASN A 9 -5.91 -17.97 4.73
CA ASN A 9 -5.92 -16.60 5.24
C ASN A 9 -6.43 -16.46 6.68
N GLN A 10 -6.16 -17.44 7.53
CA GLN A 10 -6.38 -17.35 8.97
C GLN A 10 -5.08 -17.01 9.71
N PRO A 11 -5.09 -16.06 10.66
CA PRO A 11 -3.92 -15.79 11.49
C PRO A 11 -3.62 -17.03 12.34
N MET A 12 -2.42 -17.58 12.22
CA MET A 12 -2.11 -18.91 12.77
C MET A 12 -0.86 -18.91 13.64
N TYR A 13 0.25 -18.34 13.16
CA TYR A 13 1.53 -18.47 13.84
C TYR A 13 2.10 -17.10 14.24
N PRO A 14 2.24 -16.80 15.54
CA PRO A 14 3.02 -15.64 15.97
C PRO A 14 4.50 -15.89 15.65
N LEU A 15 5.15 -14.92 15.02
CA LEU A 15 6.58 -14.93 14.72
C LEU A 15 7.28 -13.92 15.64
N GLU A 16 8.23 -14.44 16.42
CA GLU A 16 9.19 -13.62 17.15
C GLU A 16 10.39 -13.37 16.24
N VAL A 17 10.51 -12.12 15.79
CA VAL A 17 11.60 -11.65 14.94
C VAL A 17 12.60 -10.85 15.75
N ASP A 18 13.86 -10.89 15.36
CA ASP A 18 14.88 -10.04 15.94
C ASP A 18 14.54 -8.56 15.66
N PRO A 19 14.35 -7.72 16.70
CA PRO A 19 14.06 -6.30 16.52
C PRO A 19 15.07 -5.57 15.64
N ASP A 20 16.33 -5.99 15.63
CA ASP A 20 17.39 -5.34 14.86
C ASP A 20 17.29 -5.64 13.35
N SER A 21 16.66 -6.76 12.99
CA SER A 21 16.40 -7.15 11.59
C SER A 21 15.05 -6.63 11.06
N TYR A 22 14.14 -6.24 11.96
CA TYR A 22 12.78 -5.84 11.62
C TYR A 22 12.73 -4.40 11.11
N VAL A 23 12.48 -4.23 9.82
CA VAL A 23 12.47 -2.92 9.16
C VAL A 23 11.19 -2.73 8.36
N ILE A 24 10.48 -1.62 8.62
CA ILE A 24 9.42 -1.13 7.74
C ILE A 24 9.91 0.12 7.00
N THR A 25 9.94 0.03 5.67
CA THR A 25 10.28 1.16 4.80
C THR A 25 9.02 1.79 4.26
N HIS A 26 8.69 2.99 4.73
CA HIS A 26 7.55 3.75 4.22
C HIS A 26 7.89 4.45 2.91
N LYS A 27 7.16 4.11 1.84
CA LYS A 27 7.37 4.75 0.52
C LYS A 27 6.33 5.83 0.29
N ALA A 28 6.73 6.92 -0.37
CA ALA A 28 5.81 7.98 -0.79
C ALA A 28 4.67 7.48 -1.71
N SER A 29 4.91 6.37 -2.43
CA SER A 29 3.89 5.69 -3.25
C SER A 29 2.82 4.94 -2.43
N GLY A 30 2.96 4.87 -1.10
CA GLY A 30 2.11 4.08 -0.21
C GLY A 30 2.41 2.57 -0.25
N LEU A 31 3.44 2.14 -0.99
CA LEU A 31 3.91 0.75 -1.00
C LEU A 31 4.93 0.53 0.11
N ASP A 32 4.43 0.38 1.32
CA ASP A 32 5.31 0.06 2.45
C ASP A 32 5.92 -1.33 2.26
N LEU A 33 7.22 -1.42 2.50
CA LEU A 33 7.95 -2.67 2.50
C LEU A 33 8.22 -3.10 3.93
N LEU A 34 8.11 -4.39 4.19
CA LEU A 34 8.48 -5.00 5.47
C LEU A 34 9.58 -6.03 5.17
N SER A 35 10.71 -5.91 5.85
CA SER A 35 11.79 -6.91 5.79
C SER A 35 12.15 -7.35 7.20
N PHE A 36 12.46 -8.64 7.37
CA PHE A 36 12.93 -9.21 8.62
C PHE A 36 13.69 -10.52 8.39
N ASP A 37 14.51 -10.91 9.36
CA ASP A 37 15.28 -12.15 9.30
C ASP A 37 14.75 -13.19 10.30
N LEU A 38 14.85 -14.47 9.94
CA LEU A 38 14.55 -15.59 10.80
C LEU A 38 15.72 -16.57 10.87
N PRO A 39 16.05 -17.14 12.03
CA PRO A 39 17.09 -18.16 12.12
C PRO A 39 16.65 -19.45 11.41
N VAL A 40 17.60 -20.21 10.85
CA VAL A 40 17.35 -21.47 10.11
C VAL A 40 16.56 -22.51 10.94
N ASN A 41 16.70 -22.46 12.27
CA ASN A 41 16.03 -23.38 13.20
C ASN A 41 14.69 -22.85 13.74
N HIS A 42 14.15 -21.77 13.16
CA HIS A 42 12.89 -21.19 13.64
C HIS A 42 11.72 -22.18 13.47
N GLU A 43 10.91 -22.37 14.52
CA GLU A 43 9.85 -23.40 14.58
C GLU A 43 8.85 -23.29 13.42
N HIS A 44 8.53 -22.06 13.01
CA HIS A 44 7.56 -21.78 11.97
C HIS A 44 8.17 -21.54 10.58
N LEU A 45 9.48 -21.71 10.41
CA LEU A 45 10.14 -21.55 9.10
C LEU A 45 9.52 -22.42 7.99
N PRO A 46 9.13 -23.69 8.24
CA PRO A 46 8.49 -24.53 7.22
C PRO A 46 7.11 -24.03 6.75
N HIS A 47 6.53 -23.04 7.42
CA HIS A 47 5.26 -22.42 7.06
C HIS A 47 5.44 -21.12 6.27
N LEU A 48 6.67 -20.63 6.11
CA LEU A 48 6.94 -19.50 5.24
C LEU A 48 6.94 -19.94 3.78
N GLY A 49 6.46 -19.06 2.92
CA GLY A 49 6.38 -19.26 1.49
C GLY A 49 6.01 -17.95 0.81
N GLU A 50 6.39 -17.82 -0.46
CA GLU A 50 5.93 -16.71 -1.29
C GLU A 50 4.41 -16.68 -1.36
N GLU A 51 3.86 -15.48 -1.49
CA GLU A 51 2.42 -15.21 -1.52
C GLU A 51 1.66 -15.53 -0.22
N ILE A 52 2.37 -15.88 0.87
CA ILE A 52 1.77 -16.00 2.20
C ILE A 52 1.64 -14.61 2.84
N ARG A 53 0.51 -14.38 3.53
CA ARG A 53 0.25 -13.14 4.24
C ARG A 53 0.93 -13.10 5.60
N VAL A 54 1.43 -11.93 5.95
CA VAL A 54 1.93 -11.60 7.28
C VAL A 54 1.26 -10.34 7.78
N GLU A 55 0.92 -10.31 9.06
CA GLU A 55 0.42 -9.12 9.73
C GLU A 55 1.51 -8.48 10.59
N ALA A 56 1.71 -7.18 10.38
CA ALA A 56 2.65 -6.36 11.14
C ALA A 56 2.10 -4.94 11.27
N GLU A 57 2.28 -4.29 12.44
CA GLU A 57 1.83 -2.91 12.71
C GLU A 57 0.37 -2.60 12.30
N GLY A 58 -0.51 -3.61 12.38
CA GLY A 58 -1.91 -3.45 12.00
C GLY A 58 -2.17 -3.40 10.48
N ASN A 59 -1.22 -3.81 9.66
CA ASN A 59 -1.36 -4.00 8.21
C ASN A 59 -1.08 -5.45 7.81
N LEU A 60 -1.67 -5.85 6.68
CA LEU A 60 -1.35 -7.08 5.98
C LEU A 60 -0.32 -6.81 4.89
N TYR A 61 0.71 -7.64 4.88
CA TYR A 61 1.75 -7.73 3.86
C TYR A 61 1.73 -9.14 3.26
N VAL A 62 2.37 -9.30 2.11
CA VAL A 62 2.52 -10.55 1.36
C VAL A 62 4.00 -10.78 1.14
N ILE A 63 4.48 -11.98 1.48
CA ILE A 63 5.86 -12.39 1.25
C ILE A 63 6.12 -12.45 -0.25
N LYS A 64 7.12 -11.70 -0.74
CA LYS A 64 7.51 -11.66 -2.16
C LYS A 64 8.83 -12.34 -2.43
N SER A 65 9.72 -12.40 -1.45
CA SER A 65 10.96 -13.17 -1.55
C SER A 65 11.37 -13.75 -0.20
N LEU A 66 12.02 -14.92 -0.29
CA LEU A 66 12.69 -15.60 0.80
C LEU A 66 14.12 -15.90 0.31
N ASP A 67 15.11 -15.34 0.99
CA ASP A 67 16.52 -15.60 0.69
C ASP A 67 17.14 -16.41 1.83
N ASP A 68 17.55 -17.65 1.52
CA ASP A 68 18.18 -18.55 2.48
C ASP A 68 19.69 -18.34 2.45
N SER A 69 20.19 -17.64 3.47
CA SER A 69 21.61 -17.61 3.79
C SER A 69 21.89 -18.72 4.80
N GLY A 70 23.07 -19.36 4.75
CA GLY A 70 23.39 -20.47 5.65
C GLY A 70 23.26 -20.19 7.16
N ASP A 71 23.14 -18.91 7.55
CA ASP A 71 22.96 -18.44 8.92
C ASP A 71 21.49 -18.04 9.25
N GLY A 72 20.61 -17.89 8.25
CA GLY A 72 19.22 -17.47 8.43
C GLY A 72 18.50 -17.16 7.11
N VAL A 73 17.18 -16.99 7.19
CA VAL A 73 16.32 -16.63 6.05
C VAL A 73 15.91 -15.18 6.16
N SER A 74 16.25 -14.39 5.14
CA SER A 74 15.74 -13.03 4.97
C SER A 74 14.41 -13.04 4.24
N VAL A 75 13.45 -12.31 4.76
CA VAL A 75 12.07 -12.29 4.26
C VAL A 75 11.72 -10.87 3.85
N ASP A 76 11.38 -10.67 2.57
CA ASP A 76 10.87 -9.40 2.08
C ASP A 76 9.39 -9.51 1.75
N CYS A 77 8.64 -8.53 2.25
CA CYS A 77 7.20 -8.45 2.12
C CYS A 77 6.77 -7.10 1.53
N GLU A 78 5.72 -7.12 0.73
CA GLU A 78 5.04 -5.93 0.23
C GLU A 78 3.63 -5.84 0.84
N LEU A 79 3.15 -4.62 1.04
CA LEU A 79 1.78 -4.38 1.51
C LEU A 79 0.74 -5.09 0.60
N ASP A 80 -0.26 -5.75 1.21
CA ASP A 80 -1.28 -6.54 0.49
C ASP A 80 -2.25 -5.64 -0.30
N LEU A 81 -1.87 -5.37 -1.56
CA LEU A 81 -2.66 -4.62 -2.53
C LEU A 81 -3.22 -5.48 -3.66
N ASP A 82 -3.36 -6.80 -3.44
CA ASP A 82 -3.81 -7.71 -4.50
C ASP A 82 -5.16 -7.30 -5.08
N ALA A 83 -6.08 -6.82 -4.24
CA ALA A 83 -7.39 -6.32 -4.67
C ALA A 83 -7.28 -5.17 -5.70
N TRP A 84 -6.25 -4.34 -5.60
CA TRP A 84 -5.98 -3.24 -6.54
C TRP A 84 -5.26 -3.70 -7.82
N LYS A 85 -4.56 -4.83 -7.77
CA LYS A 85 -3.79 -5.39 -8.88
C LYS A 85 -4.55 -6.49 -9.66
N THR A 86 -5.63 -7.03 -9.11
CA THR A 86 -6.35 -8.20 -9.66
C THR A 86 -7.13 -7.88 -10.95
N GLU A 87 -7.79 -6.73 -11.00
CA GLU A 87 -8.62 -6.35 -12.14
C GLU A 87 -7.77 -5.69 -13.23
N ILE A 88 -7.68 -6.31 -14.40
CA ILE A 88 -7.04 -5.73 -15.60
C ILE A 88 -8.10 -5.13 -16.50
N ARG A 89 -7.99 -3.83 -16.76
CA ARG A 89 -8.86 -3.07 -17.65
C ARG A 89 -8.18 -2.88 -19.00
N LYS A 90 -8.92 -3.21 -20.07
CA LYS A 90 -8.45 -2.98 -21.44
C LYS A 90 -8.16 -1.50 -21.69
N ALA A 91 -9.01 -0.63 -21.18
CA ALA A 91 -8.81 0.81 -21.22
C ALA A 91 -9.45 1.48 -20.01
N PHE A 92 -8.84 2.56 -19.55
CA PHE A 92 -9.41 3.52 -18.61
C PHE A 92 -9.26 4.91 -19.19
N THR A 93 -10.32 5.69 -19.16
CA THR A 93 -10.31 7.07 -19.65
C THR A 93 -11.18 7.94 -18.76
N THR A 94 -10.71 9.16 -18.54
CA THR A 94 -11.48 10.23 -17.91
C THR A 94 -12.34 10.99 -18.92
N GLU A 95 -12.25 10.66 -20.22
CA GLU A 95 -13.12 11.20 -21.27
C GLU A 95 -14.59 10.90 -20.96
N SER A 96 -15.45 11.90 -21.16
CA SER A 96 -16.90 11.72 -21.10
C SER A 96 -17.52 12.03 -22.47
N GLY A 97 -18.44 11.18 -22.93
CA GLY A 97 -19.11 11.27 -24.23
C GLY A 97 -19.11 9.96 -25.04
N GLU A 98 -20.12 9.76 -25.90
CA GLU A 98 -20.22 8.63 -26.84
C GLU A 98 -19.91 9.08 -28.28
N GLY A 99 -19.23 8.25 -29.08
CA GLY A 99 -18.97 8.53 -30.51
C GLY A 99 -17.88 9.58 -30.78
N ASP A 100 -18.06 10.38 -31.84
CA ASP A 100 -17.12 11.43 -32.30
C ASP A 100 -17.07 12.68 -31.41
N THR A 101 -17.85 12.72 -30.32
CA THR A 101 -17.90 13.83 -29.35
C THR A 101 -17.14 13.53 -28.06
N LYS A 102 -16.11 12.68 -28.12
CA LYS A 102 -15.20 12.47 -26.99
C LYS A 102 -14.44 13.74 -26.69
N THR A 103 -14.77 14.37 -25.57
CA THR A 103 -14.01 15.48 -25.02
C THR A 103 -13.27 14.98 -23.79
N ASP A 104 -11.96 15.27 -23.74
CA ASP A 104 -11.17 15.19 -22.52
C ASP A 104 -11.86 16.02 -21.45
N THR A 105 -12.60 15.35 -20.57
CA THR A 105 -13.36 15.99 -19.51
C THR A 105 -12.53 15.81 -18.26
N PRO A 106 -11.86 16.87 -17.78
CA PRO A 106 -11.02 16.72 -16.61
C PRO A 106 -11.93 16.42 -15.41
N ILE A 107 -11.67 15.28 -14.74
CA ILE A 107 -12.44 14.84 -13.57
C ILE A 107 -11.60 14.95 -12.30
N THR A 108 -12.27 14.98 -11.16
CA THR A 108 -11.63 15.05 -9.84
C THR A 108 -11.07 13.68 -9.43
N LEU A 109 -10.07 13.68 -8.54
CA LEU A 109 -9.52 12.44 -7.99
C LEU A 109 -10.58 11.61 -7.25
N ALA A 110 -11.56 12.26 -6.59
CA ALA A 110 -12.68 11.56 -5.96
C ALA A 110 -13.49 10.74 -6.97
N GLN A 111 -13.77 11.30 -8.16
CA GLN A 111 -14.48 10.59 -9.24
C GLN A 111 -13.65 9.46 -9.85
N VAL A 112 -12.32 9.60 -9.91
CA VAL A 112 -11.44 8.49 -10.31
C VAL A 112 -11.54 7.36 -9.29
N LEU A 113 -11.39 7.67 -8.00
CA LEU A 113 -11.43 6.71 -6.91
C LEU A 113 -12.76 5.95 -6.87
N GLU A 114 -13.89 6.62 -7.05
CA GLU A 114 -15.21 5.99 -7.12
C GLU A 114 -15.29 4.89 -8.21
N GLN A 115 -14.58 5.05 -9.33
CA GLN A 115 -14.58 4.10 -10.44
C GLN A 115 -13.61 2.93 -10.26
N ILE A 116 -12.56 3.11 -9.46
CA ILE A 116 -11.45 2.14 -9.37
C ILE A 116 -11.36 1.43 -8.02
N THR A 117 -12.10 1.87 -7.01
CA THR A 117 -12.04 1.30 -5.66
C THR A 117 -12.55 -0.15 -5.67
N PRO A 118 -11.72 -1.14 -5.27
CA PRO A 118 -12.14 -2.53 -5.19
C PRO A 118 -13.21 -2.75 -4.11
N THR A 119 -13.98 -3.83 -4.23
CA THR A 119 -14.94 -4.23 -3.19
C THR A 119 -14.23 -4.50 -1.86
N GLY A 120 -14.82 -4.03 -0.75
CA GLY A 120 -14.23 -4.16 0.59
C GLY A 120 -13.14 -3.12 0.90
N TRP A 121 -12.97 -2.13 0.02
CA TRP A 121 -12.15 -0.94 0.26
C TRP A 121 -13.01 0.32 0.37
N SER A 122 -12.57 1.24 1.22
CA SER A 122 -13.11 2.59 1.32
C SER A 122 -12.01 3.62 1.01
N CYS A 123 -12.38 4.72 0.37
CA CYS A 123 -11.44 5.79 0.02
C CYS A 123 -11.79 7.07 0.76
N SER A 124 -10.82 7.68 1.43
CA SER A 124 -10.96 8.99 2.08
C SER A 124 -10.18 10.05 1.33
N THR A 125 -10.89 11.03 0.77
CA THR A 125 -10.32 12.18 0.05
C THR A 125 -10.29 13.46 0.89
N SER A 126 -10.47 13.34 2.21
CA SER A 126 -10.66 14.46 3.14
C SER A 126 -9.48 15.44 3.17
N GLY A 127 -8.29 15.00 2.76
CA GLY A 127 -7.06 15.80 2.73
C GLY A 127 -6.79 16.53 1.41
N LEU A 128 -7.72 16.53 0.45
CA LEU A 128 -7.50 17.07 -0.90
C LEU A 128 -8.21 18.39 -1.18
N ASN A 129 -7.63 19.16 -2.11
CA ASN A 129 -8.30 20.26 -2.78
C ASN A 129 -9.33 19.71 -3.78
N SER A 130 -10.61 19.79 -3.45
CA SER A 130 -11.72 19.25 -4.26
C SER A 130 -11.88 19.85 -5.67
N SER A 131 -11.11 20.90 -6.00
CA SER A 131 -11.15 21.60 -7.29
C SER A 131 -10.11 21.11 -8.29
N GLN A 132 -9.15 20.26 -7.89
CA GLN A 132 -8.17 19.71 -8.83
C GLN A 132 -8.83 18.69 -9.77
N THR A 133 -8.59 18.86 -11.06
CA THR A 133 -9.07 17.97 -12.11
C THR A 133 -7.95 17.61 -13.07
N ALA A 134 -7.99 16.40 -13.61
CA ALA A 134 -7.02 15.92 -14.59
C ALA A 134 -7.74 15.07 -15.65
N SER A 135 -7.16 15.00 -16.86
CA SER A 135 -7.60 14.08 -17.91
C SER A 135 -6.46 13.18 -18.34
N PHE A 136 -6.70 11.87 -18.38
CA PHE A 136 -5.72 10.89 -18.85
C PHE A 136 -6.39 9.63 -19.36
N LYS A 137 -5.70 8.96 -20.29
CA LYS A 137 -6.10 7.69 -20.88
C LYS A 137 -5.00 6.66 -20.68
N LEU A 138 -5.41 5.45 -20.32
CA LEU A 138 -4.54 4.29 -20.10
C LEU A 138 -5.13 3.06 -20.79
N GLU A 139 -4.28 2.13 -21.22
CA GLU A 139 -4.67 0.88 -21.86
C GLU A 139 -3.92 -0.29 -21.21
N ASN A 140 -4.61 -1.43 -21.05
CA ASN A 140 -4.10 -2.65 -20.40
C ASN A 140 -3.51 -2.39 -19.00
N VAL A 141 -4.31 -1.78 -18.12
CA VAL A 141 -3.88 -1.31 -16.79
C VAL A 141 -4.70 -1.92 -15.66
N THR A 142 -4.09 -1.99 -14.49
CA THR A 142 -4.78 -2.35 -13.24
C THR A 142 -5.32 -1.12 -12.51
N ASN A 143 -6.17 -1.32 -11.50
CA ASN A 143 -6.64 -0.23 -10.65
C ASN A 143 -5.46 0.46 -9.92
N TYR A 144 -4.43 -0.31 -9.56
CA TYR A 144 -3.17 0.22 -9.01
C TYR A 144 -2.39 1.10 -9.99
N ASP A 145 -2.34 0.75 -11.27
CA ASP A 145 -1.67 1.57 -12.29
C ASP A 145 -2.41 2.89 -12.50
N ILE A 146 -3.74 2.87 -12.45
CA ILE A 146 -4.58 4.07 -12.52
C ILE A 146 -4.32 4.97 -11.31
N LEU A 147 -4.22 4.43 -10.08
CA LEU A 147 -3.81 5.19 -8.89
C LEU A 147 -2.43 5.81 -9.08
N SER A 148 -1.45 5.02 -9.53
CA SER A 148 -0.07 5.49 -9.73
C SER A 148 0.02 6.59 -10.77
N LYS A 149 -0.83 6.54 -11.80
CA LYS A 149 -0.96 7.61 -12.79
C LYS A 149 -1.64 8.83 -12.18
N ALA A 150 -2.74 8.65 -11.45
CA ALA A 150 -3.45 9.72 -10.78
C ALA A 150 -2.53 10.50 -9.83
N MET A 151 -1.72 9.81 -9.01
CA MET A 151 -0.74 10.46 -8.13
C MET A 151 0.23 11.41 -8.85
N LYS A 152 0.53 11.15 -10.13
CA LYS A 152 1.43 11.97 -10.95
C LYS A 152 0.72 13.12 -11.67
N GLU A 153 -0.56 12.93 -11.99
CA GLU A 153 -1.36 13.92 -12.74
C GLU A 153 -2.05 14.93 -11.82
N TYR A 154 -2.37 14.54 -10.58
CA TYR A 154 -2.89 15.44 -9.56
C TYR A 154 -1.74 15.97 -8.70
N ASP A 155 -1.63 17.29 -8.59
CA ASP A 155 -0.56 17.91 -7.78
C ASP A 155 -0.76 17.62 -6.29
N ASP A 156 0.36 17.41 -5.61
CA ASP A 156 0.47 17.25 -4.15
C ASP A 156 -0.27 16.06 -3.55
N VAL A 157 -0.39 14.94 -4.27
CA VAL A 157 -1.15 13.77 -3.80
C VAL A 157 -0.23 12.70 -3.22
N GLY A 158 -0.53 12.23 -2.01
CA GLY A 158 0.06 11.06 -1.38
C GLY A 158 -1.00 10.04 -0.96
N TYR A 159 -0.63 8.76 -0.99
CA TYR A 159 -1.50 7.64 -0.63
C TYR A 159 -0.99 6.90 0.60
N ARG A 160 -1.93 6.55 1.47
CA ARG A 160 -1.71 5.64 2.60
C ARG A 160 -2.73 4.52 2.52
N PHE A 161 -2.25 3.29 2.52
CA PHE A 161 -3.09 2.10 2.50
C PHE A 161 -3.11 1.47 3.88
N ASP A 162 -4.32 1.18 4.36
CA ASP A 162 -4.55 0.43 5.59
C ASP A 162 -5.22 -0.90 5.18
N THR A 163 -4.46 -2.01 5.19
CA THR A 163 -4.85 -3.28 4.56
C THR A 163 -5.52 -4.27 5.50
N LYS A 164 -5.57 -3.98 6.80
CA LYS A 164 -6.20 -4.85 7.79
C LYS A 164 -7.64 -4.44 8.07
N VAL A 165 -8.53 -5.42 8.03
CA VAL A 165 -9.89 -5.28 8.57
C VAL A 165 -9.80 -5.35 10.09
N THR A 166 -10.12 -4.27 10.78
CA THR A 166 -10.15 -4.26 12.25
C THR A 166 -11.45 -4.90 12.75
N ALA A 167 -11.42 -5.46 13.97
CA ALA A 167 -12.54 -6.16 14.62
C ALA A 167 -13.80 -5.29 14.91
N GLY A 168 -13.91 -4.11 14.30
CA GLY A 168 -15.09 -3.24 14.29
C GLY A 168 -15.70 -3.05 12.90
N GLY A 169 -15.31 -3.84 11.89
CA GLY A 169 -15.89 -3.77 10.54
C GLY A 169 -15.46 -2.54 9.74
N LYS A 170 -14.34 -1.90 10.10
CA LYS A 170 -13.74 -0.90 9.21
C LYS A 170 -13.06 -1.64 8.07
N ASP A 171 -13.65 -1.50 6.90
CA ASP A 171 -13.13 -1.97 5.61
C ASP A 171 -11.70 -1.46 5.37
N LYS A 172 -10.94 -2.18 4.53
CA LYS A 172 -9.60 -1.74 4.12
C LYS A 172 -9.70 -0.30 3.59
N THR A 173 -8.76 0.57 3.92
CA THR A 173 -8.91 2.00 3.63
C THR A 173 -7.75 2.52 2.79
N LEU A 174 -8.06 3.33 1.78
CA LEU A 174 -7.12 4.18 1.08
C LEU A 174 -7.35 5.63 1.54
N SER A 175 -6.38 6.17 2.27
CA SER A 175 -6.38 7.56 2.70
C SER A 175 -5.53 8.40 1.76
N VAL A 176 -6.12 9.47 1.22
CA VAL A 176 -5.42 10.43 0.38
C VAL A 176 -5.08 11.68 1.18
N PHE A 177 -3.82 12.09 1.14
CA PHE A 177 -3.33 13.27 1.85
C PHE A 177 -2.56 14.20 0.91
N SER A 178 -2.50 15.48 1.27
CA SER A 178 -1.68 16.43 0.55
C SER A 178 -0.22 16.35 0.99
N THR A 179 0.72 16.23 0.06
CA THR A 179 2.17 16.22 0.37
C THR A 179 2.70 17.59 0.78
N ASN A 180 2.01 18.66 0.40
CA ASN A 180 2.37 20.04 0.73
C ASN A 180 1.79 20.51 2.06
N ASN A 181 0.72 19.89 2.54
CA ASN A 181 0.10 20.23 3.82
C ASN A 181 0.79 19.50 4.99
N LYS A 182 2.12 19.63 5.09
CA LYS A 182 2.88 19.15 6.23
C LYS A 182 2.64 20.11 7.39
N GLU A 183 1.71 19.79 8.27
CA GLU A 183 1.71 20.42 9.58
C GLU A 183 3.08 20.18 10.22
N PRO A 184 3.76 21.21 10.74
CA PRO A 184 5.02 21.02 11.44
C PRO A 184 4.77 20.07 12.60
N SER A 185 5.33 18.86 12.54
CA SER A 185 5.49 18.07 13.75
C SER A 185 6.34 18.94 14.68
N ALA A 186 5.90 19.21 15.91
CA ALA A 186 6.68 19.93 16.92
C ALA A 186 7.95 19.17 17.38
N VAL A 187 8.42 18.25 16.54
CA VAL A 187 9.63 17.47 16.64
C VAL A 187 10.71 18.23 15.88
N TYR A 188 11.77 18.59 16.59
CA TYR A 188 12.93 19.27 16.03
C TYR A 188 14.11 18.33 16.09
N VAL A 189 14.83 18.21 14.98
CA VAL A 189 16.09 17.48 14.91
C VAL A 189 17.22 18.46 15.20
N THR A 190 17.98 18.19 16.25
CA THR A 190 19.23 18.89 16.57
C THR A 190 20.35 17.86 16.63
N ASP A 191 21.52 18.23 16.12
CA ASP A 191 22.71 17.36 16.09
C ASP A 191 23.06 16.83 17.49
N GLU A 192 22.88 17.66 18.52
CA GLU A 192 23.23 17.33 19.92
C GLU A 192 22.28 16.34 20.61
N LEU A 193 21.07 16.12 20.07
CA LEU A 193 20.02 15.34 20.74
C LEU A 193 19.56 14.13 19.91
N ASN A 194 19.59 14.23 18.58
CA ASN A 194 18.91 13.26 17.71
C ASN A 194 19.84 12.58 16.69
N LEU A 195 21.08 13.04 16.52
CA LEU A 195 22.02 12.48 15.55
C LEU A 195 23.23 11.93 16.29
N GLU A 196 23.34 10.60 16.39
CA GLU A 196 24.61 9.97 16.69
C GLU A 196 25.39 9.81 15.37
N SER A 197 26.63 10.31 15.36
CA SER A 197 27.54 10.32 14.20
C SER A 197 28.18 8.97 13.93
#